data_AF-A0A353NCV7-F1
#
_entry.id   AF-A0A353NCV7-F1
#
_cell.length_a   1.000
_cell.length_b   1.000
_cell.length_c   1.000
_cell.angle_alpha   90.00
_cell.angle_beta   90.00
_cell.angle_gamma   90.00
#
_symmetry.space_group_name_H-M   'P 1'
#
loop_
_entity.id
_entity.type
_entity.pdbx_description
1 polymer ?
#
loop_
_entity_poly.entity_id
_entity_poly.type
_entity_poly.pdbx_seq_one_letter_code
_entity_poly.pdbx_strand_id
1 'polypeptide(L)'
;FRDKRLKTVGPSTLQKDLALLSHLYTIAKMEWALEVNNPVATVRKPPNPDGRLRLLRREEARYLLEVCKTSRNTKLYPFVQLMLHTG
;
A
#
# COMPACT_ATOMS: atom_id res chain seq x y z
N PHE A 1 16.51 7.25 13.34
CA PHE A 1 15.38 6.29 13.18
C PHE A 1 15.08 6.01 11.71
N ARG A 2 14.72 7.04 10.91
CA ARG A 2 14.37 6.93 9.49
C ARG A 2 15.33 6.05 8.67
N ASP A 3 16.62 6.41 8.63
CA ASP A 3 17.60 5.73 7.75
C ASP A 3 17.88 4.29 8.18
N LYS A 4 17.81 4.02 9.49
CA LYS A 4 17.91 2.65 10.03
C LYS A 4 16.70 1.81 9.60
N ARG A 5 15.50 2.40 9.61
CA ARG A 5 14.26 1.67 9.27
C ARG A 5 14.12 1.41 7.78
N LEU A 6 14.57 2.33 6.92
CA LEU A 6 14.62 2.14 5.46
C LEU A 6 15.49 0.95 5.01
N LYS A 7 16.46 0.52 5.82
CA LYS A 7 17.22 -0.71 5.55
C LYS A 7 16.39 -1.99 5.71
N THR A 8 15.28 -1.92 6.44
CA THR A 8 14.45 -3.08 6.80
C THR A 8 13.06 -3.07 6.18
N VAL A 9 12.53 -1.89 5.82
CA VAL A 9 11.16 -1.74 5.28
C VAL A 9 11.13 -0.83 4.06
N GLY A 10 10.13 -1.02 3.20
CA GLY A 10 9.90 -0.17 2.05
C GLY A 10 9.44 1.26 2.41
N PRO A 11 9.58 2.23 1.49
CA PRO A 11 9.27 3.64 1.75
C PRO A 11 7.80 3.87 2.14
N SER A 12 6.85 3.14 1.54
CA SER A 12 5.43 3.22 1.91
C SER A 12 5.18 2.80 3.36
N THR A 13 5.84 1.74 3.82
CA THR A 13 5.72 1.28 5.22
C THR A 13 6.28 2.32 6.17
N LEU A 14 7.48 2.85 5.90
CA LEU A 14 8.07 3.90 6.73
C LEU A 14 7.15 5.13 6.83
N GLN A 15 6.52 5.54 5.73
CA GLN A 15 5.60 6.67 5.78
C GLN A 15 4.37 6.41 6.66
N LYS A 16 3.82 5.20 6.63
CA LYS A 16 2.72 4.80 7.53
C LYS A 16 3.17 4.82 8.99
N ASP A 17 4.36 4.32 9.29
CA ASP A 17 4.93 4.37 10.64
C ASP A 17 5.04 5.82 11.14
N LEU A 18 5.56 6.73 10.30
CA LEU A 18 5.66 8.16 10.61
C LEU A 18 4.28 8.82 10.74
N ALA A 19 3.32 8.47 9.89
CA ALA A 19 1.96 8.99 9.97
C ALA A 19 1.26 8.56 11.27
N LEU A 20 1.42 7.30 11.67
CA LEU A 20 0.87 6.76 12.92
C LEU A 20 1.46 7.48 14.13
N LEU A 21 2.79 7.64 14.18
CA LEU A 21 3.46 8.37 15.25
C LEU A 21 2.99 9.83 15.29
N SER A 22 2.93 10.49 14.13
CA SER A 22 2.45 11.87 14.04
C SER A 22 1.02 12.00 14.59
N HIS A 23 0.14 11.05 14.26
CA HIS A 23 -1.24 11.04 14.74
C HIS A 23 -1.32 10.84 16.25
N LEU A 24 -0.51 9.94 16.81
CA LEU A 24 -0.42 9.71 18.25
C LEU A 24 -0.04 11.00 19.01
N TYR A 25 0.93 11.78 18.52
CA TYR A 25 1.28 13.06 19.13
C TYR A 25 0.16 14.10 18.99
N THR A 26 -0.59 14.07 17.91
CA THR A 26 -1.78 14.92 17.75
C THR A 26 -2.85 14.56 18.79
N ILE A 27 -3.16 13.26 18.98
CA ILE A 27 -4.11 12.80 20.01
C ILE A 27 -3.63 13.17 21.41
N ALA A 28 -2.37 12.88 21.73
CA ALA A 28 -1.79 13.19 23.03
C ALA A 28 -1.92 14.68 23.39
N LYS A 29 -1.73 15.57 22.40
CA LYS A 29 -1.88 17.01 22.59
C LYS A 29 -3.35 17.45 22.69
N MET A 30 -4.21 16.94 21.81
CA MET A 30 -5.59 17.44 21.66
C MET A 30 -6.56 16.81 22.65
N GLU A 31 -6.47 15.50 22.86
CA GLU A 31 -7.43 14.75 23.68
C GLU A 31 -6.93 14.56 25.10
N TRP A 32 -5.63 14.34 25.28
CA TRP A 32 -5.06 14.08 26.61
C TRP A 32 -4.48 15.34 27.26
N ALA A 33 -4.56 16.49 26.57
CA ALA A 33 -4.04 17.78 27.01
C ALA A 33 -2.57 17.73 27.46
N LEU A 34 -1.77 16.84 26.87
CA LEU A 34 -0.35 16.73 27.17
C LEU A 34 0.43 17.79 26.38
N GLU A 35 1.33 18.50 27.05
CA GLU A 35 2.24 19.46 26.42
C GLU A 35 3.42 18.74 25.71
N VAL A 36 3.09 17.99 24.67
CA VAL A 36 4.06 17.26 23.85
C VAL A 36 4.15 17.87 22.45
N ASN A 37 5.38 18.06 21.97
CA ASN A 37 5.64 18.48 20.60
C ASN A 37 5.85 17.26 19.71
N ASN A 38 5.26 17.28 18.51
CA ASN A 38 5.38 16.20 17.54
C ASN A 38 6.79 16.17 16.92
N PRO A 39 7.63 15.16 17.22
CA PRO A 39 8.98 15.08 16.68
C PRO A 39 8.97 14.71 15.19
N VAL A 40 7.90 14.10 14.68
CA VAL A 40 7.77 13.68 13.27
C VAL A 40 7.58 14.87 12.33
N ALA A 41 7.10 16.01 12.84
CA ALA A 41 6.86 17.21 12.02
C ALA A 41 8.14 17.76 11.36
N THR A 42 9.30 17.54 11.98
CA THR A 42 10.61 17.99 11.46
C THR A 42 11.31 16.94 10.60
N VAL A 43 10.76 15.72 10.51
CA VAL A 43 11.38 14.60 9.78
C VAL A 43 11.05 14.70 8.30
N ARG A 44 12.09 14.75 7.45
CA ARG A 44 11.93 14.63 5.99
C ARG A 44 11.41 13.24 5.63
N LYS A 45 10.22 13.17 5.05
CA LYS A 45 9.61 11.92 4.57
C LYS A 45 10.28 11.47 3.26
N PRO A 46 10.50 10.16 3.05
CA PRO A 46 10.97 9.65 1.78
C PRO A 46 9.91 9.89 0.68
N PRO A 47 10.31 10.02 -0.59
CA PRO A 47 9.37 10.12 -1.70
C PRO A 47 8.45 8.90 -1.72
N ASN A 48 7.21 9.11 -2.17
CA ASN A 48 6.31 8.00 -2.43
C ASN A 48 6.91 7.11 -3.51
N PRO A 49 6.94 5.78 -3.30
CA PRO A 49 7.27 4.89 -4.40
C PRO A 49 6.23 5.09 -5.51
N ASP A 50 6.67 5.02 -6.77
CA ASP A 50 5.75 5.02 -7.89
C ASP A 50 4.67 3.95 -7.67
N GLY A 51 3.42 4.37 -7.87
CA GLY A 51 2.28 3.48 -7.74
C GLY A 51 2.45 2.27 -8.66
N ARG A 52 2.03 1.09 -8.21
CA ARG A 52 1.96 -0.10 -9.06
C ARG A 52 0.75 0.05 -9.99
N LEU A 53 0.89 0.85 -11.05
CA LEU A 53 -0.17 1.15 -12.03
C LEU A 53 -0.01 0.37 -13.34
N ARG A 54 0.79 -0.71 -13.34
CA ARG A 54 0.88 -1.60 -14.49
C ARG A 54 -0.46 -2.34 -14.67
N LEU A 55 -1.13 -2.06 -15.77
CA LEU A 55 -2.25 -2.86 -16.27
C LEU A 55 -1.74 -4.03 -17.12
N LEU A 56 -2.52 -5.11 -17.16
CA LEU A 56 -2.28 -6.27 -18.02
C LEU A 56 -2.39 -5.85 -19.49
N ARG A 57 -1.44 -6.29 -20.33
CA ARG A 57 -1.58 -6.20 -21.79
C ARG A 57 -2.63 -7.21 -22.27
N ARG A 58 -3.20 -6.98 -23.46
CA ARG A 58 -4.20 -7.89 -24.05
C ARG A 58 -3.73 -9.34 -24.14
N GLU A 59 -2.47 -9.54 -24.51
CA GLU A 59 -1.85 -10.87 -24.60
C GLU A 59 -1.73 -11.55 -23.23
N GLU A 60 -1.34 -10.79 -22.20
CA GLU A 60 -1.21 -11.27 -20.83
C GLU A 60 -2.59 -11.62 -20.23
N ALA A 61 -3.61 -10.83 -20.55
CA ALA A 61 -4.99 -11.10 -20.13
C ALA A 61 -5.54 -12.38 -20.79
N ARG A 62 -5.26 -12.62 -22.08
CA ARG A 62 -5.64 -13.88 -22.74
C ARG A 62 -4.93 -15.07 -22.10
N TYR A 63 -3.62 -14.98 -21.88
CA TYR A 63 -2.86 -16.03 -21.21
C TYR A 63 -3.40 -16.33 -19.81
N LEU A 64 -3.69 -15.28 -19.03
CA LEU A 64 -4.30 -15.42 -17.69
C LEU A 64 -5.62 -16.20 -17.75
N LEU A 65 -6.51 -15.85 -18.68
CA LEU A 65 -7.81 -16.52 -18.84
C LEU A 65 -7.66 -17.99 -19.24
N GLU A 66 -6.71 -18.34 -20.10
CA GLU A 66 -6.47 -19.74 -20.46
C GLU A 66 -5.98 -20.56 -19.25
N VAL A 67 -5.03 -20.03 -18.47
CA VAL A 67 -4.56 -20.70 -17.25
C VAL A 67 -5.68 -20.86 -16.22
N CYS A 68 -6.58 -19.88 -16.12
CA CYS A 68 -7.74 -19.98 -15.23
C CYS A 68 -8.66 -21.17 -15.55
N LYS A 69 -8.74 -21.61 -16.82
CA LYS A 69 -9.53 -22.79 -17.22
C LYS A 69 -8.94 -24.10 -16.72
N THR A 70 -7.63 -24.17 -16.50
CA THR A 70 -6.94 -25.36 -15.98
C THR A 70 -7.09 -25.50 -14.45
N SER A 71 -7.54 -24.45 -13.77
CA SER A 71 -7.72 -24.47 -12.33
C SER A 71 -8.80 -25.48 -11.88
N ARG A 72 -8.59 -26.09 -10.71
CA ARG A 72 -9.59 -26.96 -10.08
C ARG A 72 -10.90 -26.23 -9.74
N ASN A 73 -10.84 -24.91 -9.57
CA ASN A 73 -12.00 -24.10 -9.26
C ASN A 73 -12.69 -23.61 -10.53
N THR A 74 -13.84 -24.20 -10.85
CA THR A 74 -14.64 -23.88 -12.04
C THR A 74 -15.16 -22.44 -12.08
N LYS A 75 -15.24 -21.76 -10.92
CA LYS A 75 -15.68 -20.36 -10.83
C LYS A 75 -14.57 -19.34 -11.09
N LEU A 76 -13.31 -19.77 -11.12
CA LEU A 76 -12.17 -18.87 -11.27
C LEU A 76 -12.20 -18.14 -12.62
N TYR A 77 -12.41 -18.90 -13.71
CA TYR A 77 -12.50 -18.35 -15.06
C TYR A 77 -13.59 -17.28 -15.21
N PRO A 78 -14.89 -17.56 -14.92
CA PRO A 78 -15.95 -16.56 -15.12
C PRO A 78 -15.78 -15.34 -14.20
N PHE A 79 -15.22 -15.52 -12.99
CA PHE A 79 -14.96 -14.42 -12.07
C PHE A 79 -13.87 -13.47 -12.59
N VAL A 80 -12.74 -14.02 -13.05
CA VAL A 80 -11.64 -13.23 -13.62
C VAL A 80 -12.10 -12.56 -14.93
N GLN A 81 -12.85 -13.27 -15.76
CA GLN A 81 -13.43 -12.70 -16.98
C GLN A 81 -14.34 -11.51 -16.67
N LEU A 82 -15.23 -11.63 -15.67
CA LEU A 82 -16.09 -10.53 -15.24
C LEU A 82 -15.25 -9.33 -14.79
N MET A 83 -14.29 -9.54 -13.88
CA MET A 83 -13.43 -8.46 -13.35
C MET A 83 -12.66 -7.72 -14.44
N LEU A 84 -12.17 -8.41 -15.47
CA LEU A 84 -11.47 -7.76 -16.59
C LEU A 84 -12.38 -6.85 -17.42
N HIS A 85 -13.68 -7.12 -17.46
CA HIS A 85 -14.65 -6.34 -18.23
C HIS A 85 -15.37 -5.28 -17.40
N THR A 86 -15.49 -5.46 -16.08
CA THR A 86 -16.28 -4.56 -15.23
C THR A 86 -15.46 -3.63 -14.34
N GLY A 87 -14.15 -3.85 -14.19
CA GLY A 87 -13.22 -2.95 -13.49
C GLY A 87 -13.60 -2.65 -12.04
#